data_AF-A0A9D6EFJ3-F1
#
_entry.id   AF-A0A9D6EFJ3-F1
#
_cell.length_a   1.000
_cell.length_b   1.000
_cell.length_c   1.000
_cell.angle_alpha   90.00
_cell.angle_beta   90.00
_cell.angle_gamma   90.00
#
_symmetry.space_group_name_H-M   'P 1'
#
loop_
_entity.id
_entity.type
_entity.pdbx_description
1 polymer ?
#
loop_
_entity_poly.entity_id
_entity_poly.type
_entity_poly.pdbx_seq_one_letter_code
_entity_poly.pdbx_strand_id
1 'polypeptide(L)' 'MKRYIGTIVLGLFILTIGIFAVPNSASAYVRVKGYSTKRGTYVMPYYKTKSDKKKFNNFSSKGNFNPFTSKKGYKKW' A
#
# COMPACT_ATOMS: atom_id res chain seq x y z
N MET A 1 40.71 -17.90 -20.52
CA MET A 1 39.26 -17.82 -20.78
C MET A 1 38.42 -17.98 -19.49
N LYS A 2 38.71 -18.94 -18.61
CA LYS A 2 37.94 -19.21 -17.37
C LYS A 2 37.86 -18.05 -16.36
N ARG A 3 38.88 -17.20 -16.26
CA ARG A 3 38.93 -16.04 -15.35
C ARG A 3 37.88 -14.94 -15.62
N TYR A 4 37.50 -14.75 -16.90
CA TYR A 4 36.48 -13.77 -17.28
C TYR A 4 35.05 -14.32 -17.11
N ILE A 5 34.90 -15.65 -17.12
CA ILE A 5 33.60 -16.30 -16.89
C ILE A 5 33.16 -16.07 -15.44
N GLY A 6 34.08 -16.20 -14.47
CA GLY A 6 33.77 -15.94 -13.06
C GLY A 6 33.32 -14.50 -12.78
N THR A 7 33.97 -13.50 -13.40
CA THR A 7 33.59 -12.09 -13.25
C THR A 7 32.26 -11.77 -13.92
N ILE A 8 31.97 -12.39 -15.07
CA ILE A 8 30.68 -12.24 -15.76
C ILE A 8 29.55 -12.88 -14.93
N VAL A 9 29.77 -14.09 -14.40
CA VAL A 9 28.79 -14.78 -13.55
C VAL A 9 28.53 -13.99 -12.26
N LEU A 10 29.57 -13.46 -11.62
CA LEU A 10 29.43 -12.62 -10.43
C LEU A 10 28.69 -11.31 -10.75
N GLY A 11 29.00 -10.67 -11.87
CA GLY A 11 28.30 -9.48 -12.34
C GLY A 11 26.81 -9.74 -12.62
N LEU A 12 26.49 -10.87 -13.26
CA LEU A 12 25.11 -11.30 -13.49
C LEU A 12 24.38 -11.62 -12.18
N PHE A 13 25.07 -12.22 -11.20
CA PHE A 13 24.49 -12.52 -9.90
C PHE A 13 24.19 -11.26 -9.07
N ILE A 14 25.05 -10.24 -9.15
CA ILE A 14 24.81 -8.94 -8.51
C ILE A 14 23.65 -8.22 -9.21
N LEU A 15 23.57 -8.31 -10.55
CA LEU A 15 22.49 -7.71 -11.33
C LEU A 15 21.13 -8.33 -10.99
N THR A 16 21.04 -9.65 -10.82
CA THR A 16 19.78 -10.31 -10.45
C THR A 16 19.34 -9.93 -9.03
N ILE A 17 20.26 -9.85 -8.06
CA ILE A 17 19.94 -9.40 -6.69
C ILE A 17 19.39 -7.97 -6.69
N GLY A 18 19.97 -7.07 -7.50
CA GLY A 18 19.51 -5.69 -7.60
C GLY A 18 18.08 -5.54 -8.11
N ILE A 19 17.62 -6.43 -9.01
CA ILE A 19 16.26 -6.40 -9.56
C ILE A 19 15.21 -6.82 -8.51
N PHE A 20 15.53 -7.76 -7.62
CA PHE A 20 14.60 -8.23 -6.58
C PHE A 20 14.59 -7.35 -5.32
N ALA A 21 15.52 -6.40 -5.18
CA ALA A 21 15.61 -5.52 -4.01
C ALA A 21 14.57 -4.38 -3.99
N VAL A 22 13.76 -4.23 -5.05
CA VAL A 22 12.77 -3.15 -5.12
C VAL A 22 11.50 -3.56 -4.37
N PRO A 23 11.06 -2.81 -3.35
CA PRO A 23 9.81 -3.10 -2.65
C PRO A 23 8.61 -2.88 -3.59
N ASN A 24 7.90 -3.95 -3.92
CA ASN A 24 6.64 -3.89 -4.67
C ASN A 24 5.54 -3.25 -3.80
N SER A 25 5.37 -1.93 -3.95
CA SER A 25 4.32 -1.18 -3.25
C SER A 25 3.01 -1.21 -4.06
N ALA A 26 2.23 -2.28 -3.89
CA ALA A 26 0.91 -2.36 -4.51
C ALA A 26 -0.12 -1.58 -3.67
N SER A 27 -0.47 -0.37 -4.10
CA SER A 27 -1.50 0.42 -3.43
C SER A 27 -2.85 0.34 -4.12
N ALA A 28 -3.74 -0.52 -3.63
CA ALA A 28 -5.09 -0.72 -4.17
C ALA A 28 -6.08 0.34 -3.63
N TYR A 29 -5.79 1.62 -3.89
CA TYR A 29 -6.76 2.68 -3.60
C TYR A 29 -7.83 2.74 -4.70
N VAL A 30 -9.09 2.75 -4.28
CA VAL A 30 -10.25 2.99 -5.14
C VAL A 30 -10.80 4.39 -4.89
N ARG A 31 -11.13 5.10 -5.98
CA ARG A 31 -11.75 6.43 -5.92
C ARG A 31 -13.25 6.27 -5.71
N VAL A 32 -13.77 6.90 -4.66
CA VAL A 32 -15.21 7.03 -4.40
C VAL A 32 -15.67 8.37 -4.98
N LYS A 33 -16.71 8.34 -5.82
CA LYS A 33 -17.33 9.56 -6.35
C LYS A 33 -18.01 10.33 -5.22
N GLY A 34 -18.02 11.66 -5.33
CA GLY A 34 -18.76 12.50 -4.39
C GLY A 34 -20.26 12.22 -4.51
N TYR A 35 -20.97 12.35 -3.39
CA TYR A 35 -22.41 12.08 -3.33
C TYR A 35 -23.10 12.94 -2.28
N SER A 36 -24.38 13.19 -2.47
CA SER A 36 -25.23 13.86 -1.49
C SER A 36 -25.90 12.83 -0.60
N THR A 37 -25.85 13.05 0.72
CA THR A 37 -26.55 12.20 1.70
C THR A 37 -28.05 12.49 1.67
N LYS A 38 -28.87 11.56 2.18
CA LYS A 38 -30.33 11.77 2.32
C LYS A 38 -30.72 12.99 3.15
N ARG A 39 -29.80 13.48 3.99
CA ARG A 39 -29.97 14.67 4.85
C ARG A 39 -29.49 15.97 4.17
N GLY A 40 -29.10 15.93 2.89
CA GLY A 40 -28.68 17.09 2.11
C GLY A 40 -27.19 17.44 2.20
N THR A 41 -26.40 16.80 3.07
CA THR A 41 -24.95 17.05 3.16
C THR A 41 -24.21 16.48 1.95
N TYR A 42 -23.41 17.29 1.27
CA TYR A 42 -22.51 16.85 0.21
C TYR A 42 -21.23 16.24 0.77
N VAL A 43 -20.84 15.08 0.26
CA VAL A 43 -19.57 14.40 0.56
C VAL A 43 -18.67 14.50 -0.65
N MET A 44 -17.51 15.13 -0.47
CA MET A 44 -16.51 15.25 -1.55
C MET A 44 -15.93 13.89 -1.96
N PRO A 45 -15.49 13.71 -3.22
CA PRO A 45 -14.79 12.50 -3.65
C PRO A 45 -13.54 12.21 -2.79
N TYR A 46 -13.25 10.94 -2.54
CA TYR A 46 -12.09 10.54 -1.73
C TYR A 46 -11.54 9.18 -2.17
N TYR A 47 -10.33 8.85 -1.72
CA TYR A 47 -9.70 7.56 -1.94
C TYR A 47 -9.86 6.67 -0.71
N LYS A 48 -10.12 5.38 -0.92
CA LYS A 48 -10.13 4.36 0.14
C LYS A 48 -9.45 3.08 -0.35
N THR A 49 -9.04 2.21 0.55
CA THR A 49 -8.62 0.84 0.17
C THR A 49 -9.83 0.03 -0.31
N LYS A 50 -9.58 -1.02 -1.10
CA LYS A 50 -10.63 -1.96 -1.52
C LYS A 50 -11.37 -2.50 -0.28
N SER A 51 -12.70 -2.42 -0.30
CA SER A 51 -13.52 -2.90 0.81
C SER A 51 -13.45 -4.42 0.95
N ASP A 52 -13.24 -4.89 2.18
CA ASP A 52 -13.31 -6.30 2.57
C ASP A 52 -14.14 -6.48 3.86
N LYS A 53 -14.18 -7.71 4.41
CA LYS A 53 -14.92 -8.03 5.65
C LYS A 53 -14.06 -7.94 6.92
N LYS A 54 -12.79 -7.53 6.83
CA LYS A 54 -11.84 -7.59 7.96
C LYS A 54 -11.84 -6.25 8.71
N LYS A 55 -12.49 -6.18 9.87
CA LYS A 55 -12.56 -4.92 10.62
C LYS A 55 -11.19 -4.42 11.10
N PHE A 56 -10.27 -5.33 11.44
CA PHE A 56 -8.97 -5.01 12.04
C PHE A 56 -8.00 -4.26 11.13
N ASN A 57 -8.18 -4.28 9.80
CA ASN A 57 -7.31 -3.55 8.87
C ASN A 57 -7.74 -2.09 8.64
N ASN A 58 -8.89 -1.66 9.19
CA ASN A 58 -9.33 -0.27 9.09
C ASN A 58 -8.38 0.67 9.84
N PHE A 59 -8.12 1.87 9.32
CA PHE A 59 -7.31 2.89 10.01
C PHE A 59 -7.86 3.30 11.37
N SER A 60 -9.16 3.10 11.62
CA SER A 60 -9.78 3.39 12.91
C SER A 60 -9.56 2.32 13.97
N SER A 61 -9.10 1.12 13.60
CA SER A 61 -8.81 0.01 14.53
C SER A 61 -7.66 0.35 15.47
N LYS A 62 -7.76 -0.07 16.74
CA LYS A 62 -6.69 0.11 17.72
C LYS A 62 -5.37 -0.46 17.19
N GLY A 63 -4.33 0.39 17.14
CA GLY A 63 -2.98 0.02 16.70
C GLY A 63 -2.65 0.44 15.27
N ASN A 64 -3.65 0.77 14.44
CA ASN A 64 -3.40 1.25 13.08
C ASN A 64 -3.25 2.77 13.04
N PHE A 65 -2.64 3.26 11.96
CA PHE A 65 -2.51 4.68 11.66
C PHE A 65 -3.08 4.98 10.28
N ASN A 66 -3.74 6.11 10.15
CA ASN A 66 -4.17 6.62 8.85
C ASN A 66 -2.97 7.25 8.13
N PRO A 67 -2.53 6.74 6.97
CA PRO A 67 -1.35 7.26 6.26
C PRO A 67 -1.53 8.70 5.74
N PHE A 68 -2.76 9.18 5.58
CA PHE A 68 -3.05 10.51 5.04
C PHE A 68 -3.12 11.60 6.11
N THR A 69 -3.36 11.23 7.36
CA THR A 69 -3.57 12.19 8.46
C THR A 69 -2.69 11.91 9.67
N SER A 70 -1.94 10.81 9.64
CA SER A 70 -1.17 10.26 10.77
C SER A 70 -1.99 10.02 12.05
N LYS A 71 -3.33 10.08 11.97
CA LYS A 71 -4.22 9.85 13.10
C LYS A 71 -4.21 8.37 13.48
N LYS A 72 -4.02 8.12 14.77
CA LYS A 72 -4.06 6.77 15.37
C LYS A 72 -5.49 6.27 15.50
N GLY A 73 -5.69 4.98 15.24
CA GLY A 73 -6.94 4.27 15.46
C GLY A 73 -7.07 3.80 16.91
N TYR A 74 -8.30 3.80 17.41
CA TYR A 74 -8.63 3.46 18.80
C TYR A 74 -9.82 2.50 18.94
N LYS A 75 -10.53 2.20 17.84
CA LYS A 75 -11.70 1.33 17.89
C LYS A 75 -11.30 -0.09 18.28
N LYS A 76 -11.95 -0.58 19.33
CA LYS A 76 -11.98 -1.98 19.72
C LYS A 76 -13.31 -2.52 19.19
N TRP A 77 -13.24 -3.61 18.45
CA TRP A 77 -14.40 -4.28 17.86
C TRP A 77 -14.71 -5.54 18.64
#